data_AF-A0A932T2N5-F1
#
_entry.id   AF-A0A932T2N5-F1
#
_cell.length_a   1.000
_cell.length_b   1.000
_cell.length_c   1.000
_cell.angle_alpha   90.00
_cell.angle_beta   90.00
_cell.angle_gamma   90.00
#
_symmetry.space_group_name_H-M   'P 1'
#
loop_
_entity.id
_entity.type
_entity.pdbx_description
1 polymer ?
#
loop_
_entity_poly.entity_id
_entity_poly.type
_entity_poly.pdbx_seq_one_letter_code
_entity_poly.pdbx_strand_id
1 'polypeptide(L)'
;MRTIPLATTWELFRNGQWGLPGALLGANALPALILTALHHEGPLDLAEESVLVIHVVATLMNAVIFGAAIMAAQGRPSRLYAFPVSTATLVAWQMLPGMAVMFAESAVSTAALNAAFPLDWPVWGPSLFLTCALAAVQAVVWLTEKSAWLLPGVSVVGGGLGVWYQSRYGVVFNRPVHIWREVTPAEMLTLLAVAVLSYVVAVEAVRRDRCGEALRTDLLLWFERLFDPAPAKGLPFRSPQAAQFWFEWRQKGAMPAMAGFAMLVGLCSWALFNRNVALLHEGCLLAGHGLPILGFVMGLVIGCTGPADGKFEMGQFLAARPITNTDLSRIILKVIAWNVIGSWLLWCVAAALLSFILWAAGALPSRFLPPEMQWWHLPAILAGSWLTTAVVASVLLCGRTPLLASLVCGIPTLFIGLIMFEKWAVAEADRLRFHQTVLVCYAVVFLLITAWAFVAARRTRMVQSQTVYASAGAWVAAVALLALDWNLHGGRTLPVQVLVVGFAALALAPIALTPLALAWNRHR
;
A
#
# COMPACT_ATOMS: atom_id res chain seq x y z
N MET A 1 -6.85 33.58 -15.43
CA MET A 1 -8.01 32.77 -14.99
C MET A 1 -8.97 33.68 -14.25
N ARG A 2 -10.27 33.64 -14.55
CA ARG A 2 -11.24 34.68 -14.10
C ARG A 2 -11.75 34.52 -12.65
N THR A 3 -11.66 33.32 -12.06
CA THR A 3 -12.13 33.04 -10.69
C THR A 3 -11.22 32.01 -9.99
N ILE A 4 -11.13 32.08 -8.65
CA ILE A 4 -10.37 31.12 -7.82
C ILE A 4 -10.87 29.66 -8.03
N PRO A 5 -12.20 29.39 -8.01
CA PRO A 5 -12.76 28.10 -8.39
C PRO A 5 -12.23 27.46 -9.67
N LEU A 6 -12.16 28.24 -10.75
CA LEU A 6 -11.66 27.77 -12.04
C LEU A 6 -10.16 27.46 -11.95
N ALA A 7 -9.40 28.25 -11.20
CA ALA A 7 -7.98 28.02 -10.98
C ALA A 7 -7.72 26.71 -10.21
N THR A 8 -8.51 26.41 -9.17
CA THR A 8 -8.43 25.15 -8.44
C THR A 8 -8.71 23.93 -9.33
N THR A 9 -9.74 24.05 -10.19
CA THR A 9 -10.07 22.99 -11.15
C THR A 9 -8.97 22.82 -12.20
N TRP A 10 -8.42 23.92 -12.71
CA TRP A 10 -7.29 23.89 -13.63
C TRP A 10 -6.04 23.26 -13.01
N GLU A 11 -5.77 23.55 -11.73
CA GLU A 11 -4.63 23.00 -11.00
C GLU A 11 -4.70 21.48 -10.88
N LEU A 12 -5.88 20.89 -10.67
CA LEU A 12 -6.11 19.45 -10.72
C LEU A 12 -5.57 18.85 -12.03
N PHE A 13 -6.00 19.39 -13.17
CA PHE A 13 -5.59 18.87 -14.48
C PHE A 13 -4.12 19.13 -14.78
N ARG A 14 -3.58 20.30 -14.38
CA ARG A 14 -2.17 20.64 -14.56
C ARG A 14 -1.25 19.71 -13.76
N ASN A 15 -1.58 19.47 -12.50
CA ASN A 15 -0.82 18.57 -11.63
C ASN A 15 -1.00 17.11 -12.07
N GLY A 16 -2.19 16.76 -12.55
CA GLY A 16 -2.56 15.43 -13.02
C GLY A 16 -2.18 15.11 -14.48
N GLN A 17 -1.57 16.03 -15.23
CA GLN A 17 -1.41 15.91 -16.69
C GLN A 17 -0.71 14.63 -17.16
N TRP A 18 0.19 14.06 -16.34
CA TRP A 18 0.83 12.76 -16.58
C TRP A 18 0.35 11.65 -15.65
N GLY A 19 -0.01 12.03 -14.41
CA GLY A 19 -0.46 11.09 -13.39
C GLY A 19 -1.82 10.47 -13.73
N LEU A 20 -2.79 11.26 -14.18
CA LEU A 20 -4.14 10.78 -14.52
C LEU A 20 -4.11 9.84 -15.74
N PRO A 21 -3.47 10.18 -16.88
CA PRO A 21 -3.37 9.22 -18.00
C PRO A 21 -2.59 7.97 -17.62
N GLY A 22 -1.51 8.09 -16.84
CA GLY A 22 -0.74 6.94 -16.37
C GLY A 22 -1.57 6.03 -15.46
N ALA A 23 -2.39 6.60 -14.57
CA ALA A 23 -3.28 5.85 -13.70
C ALA A 23 -4.45 5.21 -14.46
N LEU A 24 -5.03 5.90 -15.44
CA LEU A 24 -6.02 5.34 -16.36
C LEU A 24 -5.47 4.10 -17.06
N LEU A 25 -4.27 4.21 -17.64
CA LEU A 25 -3.61 3.08 -18.29
C LEU A 25 -3.31 1.96 -17.27
N GLY A 26 -2.79 2.31 -16.09
CA GLY A 26 -2.46 1.33 -15.05
C GLY A 26 -3.68 0.57 -14.51
N ALA A 27 -4.80 1.26 -14.31
CA ALA A 27 -6.05 0.67 -13.81
C ALA A 27 -6.68 -0.28 -14.84
N ASN A 28 -6.57 0.03 -16.13
CA ASN A 28 -7.29 -0.69 -17.19
C ASN A 28 -6.43 -1.68 -17.98
N ALA A 29 -5.10 -1.53 -17.99
CA ALA A 29 -4.22 -2.42 -18.74
C ALA A 29 -4.28 -3.86 -18.22
N LEU A 30 -4.25 -4.09 -16.90
CA LEU A 30 -4.28 -5.44 -16.36
C LEU A 30 -5.61 -6.17 -16.70
N PRO A 31 -6.80 -5.61 -16.41
CA PRO A 31 -8.06 -6.22 -16.82
C PRO A 31 -8.15 -6.47 -18.32
N ALA A 32 -7.77 -5.49 -19.14
CA ALA A 32 -7.80 -5.62 -20.60
C ALA A 32 -6.92 -6.78 -21.07
N LEU A 33 -5.71 -6.91 -20.54
CA LEU A 33 -4.79 -7.98 -20.91
C LEU A 33 -5.26 -9.37 -20.45
N ILE A 34 -5.85 -9.48 -19.26
CA ILE A 34 -6.48 -10.73 -18.80
C ILE A 34 -7.62 -11.11 -19.73
N LEU A 35 -8.49 -10.16 -20.08
CA LEU A 35 -9.62 -10.39 -20.98
C LEU A 35 -9.18 -10.77 -22.39
N THR A 36 -8.15 -10.10 -22.95
CA THR A 36 -7.55 -10.50 -24.24
C THR A 36 -6.97 -11.91 -24.17
N ALA A 37 -6.30 -12.24 -23.07
CA ALA A 37 -5.72 -13.56 -22.86
C ALA A 37 -6.79 -14.66 -22.76
N LEU A 38 -7.91 -14.40 -22.08
CA LEU A 38 -9.03 -15.34 -21.97
C LEU A 38 -9.80 -15.47 -23.29
N HIS A 39 -10.08 -14.36 -23.97
CA HIS A 39 -10.75 -14.34 -25.27
C HIS A 39 -9.99 -15.12 -26.34
N HIS A 40 -8.66 -15.19 -26.23
CA HIS A 40 -7.85 -15.98 -27.14
C HIS A 40 -7.95 -17.50 -26.92
N GLU A 41 -8.19 -17.92 -25.68
CA GLU A 41 -8.31 -19.35 -25.32
C GLU A 41 -9.69 -19.92 -25.67
N GLY A 42 -10.69 -19.08 -25.85
CA GLY A 42 -12.03 -19.49 -26.25
C GLY A 42 -13.05 -18.35 -26.15
N PRO A 43 -14.31 -18.62 -26.52
CA PRO A 43 -15.39 -17.66 -26.28
C PRO A 43 -15.50 -17.38 -24.77
N LEU A 44 -15.54 -16.10 -24.41
CA LEU A 44 -15.76 -15.67 -23.03
C LEU A 44 -17.19 -16.06 -22.64
N ASP A 45 -17.33 -16.99 -21.70
CA ASP A 45 -18.64 -17.27 -21.10
C ASP A 45 -18.94 -16.20 -20.05
N LEU A 46 -19.96 -15.40 -20.30
CA LEU A 46 -20.39 -14.32 -19.41
C LEU A 46 -21.00 -14.84 -18.11
N ALA A 47 -21.44 -16.10 -18.10
CA ALA A 47 -21.90 -16.77 -16.89
C ALA A 47 -20.74 -17.29 -16.03
N GLU A 48 -19.50 -17.27 -16.55
CA GLU A 48 -18.36 -17.76 -15.81
C GLU A 48 -18.04 -16.83 -14.62
N GLU A 49 -17.92 -17.44 -13.44
CA GLU A 49 -17.60 -16.76 -12.18
C GLU A 49 -16.32 -15.91 -12.29
N SER A 50 -15.36 -16.35 -13.12
CA SER A 50 -14.10 -15.64 -13.35
C SER A 50 -14.31 -14.24 -13.95
N VAL A 51 -15.24 -14.08 -14.90
CA VAL A 51 -15.57 -12.80 -15.53
C VAL A 51 -16.16 -11.82 -14.51
N LEU A 52 -16.99 -12.30 -13.59
CA LEU A 52 -17.55 -11.51 -12.49
C LEU A 52 -16.46 -11.02 -11.54
N VAL A 53 -15.55 -11.92 -11.16
CA VAL A 53 -14.41 -11.58 -10.29
C VAL A 53 -13.51 -10.56 -10.98
N ILE A 54 -13.21 -10.71 -12.27
CA ILE A 54 -12.42 -9.74 -13.03
C ILE A 54 -13.09 -8.37 -13.02
N HIS A 55 -14.41 -8.27 -13.23
CA HIS A 55 -15.13 -7.00 -13.20
C HIS A 55 -15.04 -6.30 -11.84
N VAL A 56 -15.29 -7.04 -10.76
CA VAL A 56 -15.22 -6.52 -9.38
C VAL A 56 -13.80 -6.06 -9.05
N VAL A 57 -12.79 -6.89 -9.37
CA VAL A 57 -11.38 -6.55 -9.13
C VAL A 57 -10.96 -5.34 -9.97
N ALA A 58 -11.33 -5.27 -11.24
CA ALA A 58 -11.05 -4.13 -12.11
C ALA A 58 -11.65 -2.83 -11.55
N THR A 59 -12.90 -2.88 -11.09
CA THR A 59 -13.58 -1.72 -10.48
C THR A 59 -12.85 -1.26 -9.21
N LEU A 60 -12.47 -2.18 -8.33
CA LEU A 60 -11.73 -1.85 -7.10
C LEU A 60 -10.30 -1.37 -7.38
N MET A 61 -9.61 -1.96 -8.36
CA MET A 61 -8.30 -1.49 -8.82
C MET A 61 -8.40 -0.07 -9.34
N ASN A 62 -9.45 0.24 -10.10
CA ASN A 62 -9.71 1.59 -10.58
C ASN A 62 -9.95 2.58 -9.42
N ALA A 63 -10.78 2.19 -8.45
CA ALA A 63 -10.99 2.94 -7.21
C ALA A 63 -9.67 3.35 -6.54
N VAL A 64 -8.76 2.40 -6.40
CA VAL A 64 -7.49 2.59 -5.69
C VAL A 64 -6.49 3.38 -6.54
N ILE A 65 -6.22 2.94 -7.78
CA ILE A 65 -5.16 3.50 -8.62
C ILE A 65 -5.55 4.89 -9.13
N PHE A 66 -6.73 5.01 -9.76
CA PHE A 66 -7.17 6.27 -10.34
C PHE A 66 -7.65 7.24 -9.26
N GLY A 67 -8.35 6.74 -8.22
CA GLY A 67 -8.72 7.56 -7.06
C GLY A 67 -7.50 8.14 -6.34
N ALA A 68 -6.43 7.36 -6.13
CA ALA A 68 -5.19 7.89 -5.56
C ALA A 68 -4.53 8.94 -6.46
N ALA A 69 -4.56 8.76 -7.79
CA ALA A 69 -4.02 9.74 -8.73
C ALA A 69 -4.81 11.07 -8.71
N ILE A 70 -6.14 11.02 -8.58
CA ILE A 70 -6.99 12.21 -8.41
C ILE A 70 -6.61 12.93 -7.11
N MET A 71 -6.55 12.22 -5.98
CA MET A 71 -6.17 12.82 -4.69
C MET A 71 -4.76 13.43 -4.73
N ALA A 72 -3.80 12.74 -5.36
CA ALA A 72 -2.44 13.26 -5.55
C ALA A 72 -2.42 14.54 -6.41
N ALA A 73 -3.22 14.59 -7.47
CA ALA A 73 -3.32 15.74 -8.36
C ALA A 73 -4.02 16.95 -7.71
N GLN A 74 -5.04 16.72 -6.87
CA GLN A 74 -5.69 17.76 -6.06
C GLN A 74 -4.73 18.39 -5.05
N GLY A 75 -3.79 17.59 -4.53
CA GLY A 75 -2.84 18.03 -3.51
C GLY A 75 -3.52 18.34 -2.17
N ARG A 76 -2.83 19.09 -1.31
CA ARG A 76 -3.33 19.40 0.04
C ARG A 76 -4.23 20.64 0.04
N PRO A 77 -5.40 20.59 0.71
CA PRO A 77 -6.30 21.73 0.79
C PRO A 77 -5.66 22.91 1.57
N SER A 78 -4.74 22.63 2.49
CA SER A 78 -4.06 23.64 3.32
C SER A 78 -3.33 24.74 2.53
N ARG A 79 -2.92 24.46 1.29
CA ARG A 79 -2.30 25.46 0.41
C ARG A 79 -3.29 26.56 -0.01
N LEU A 80 -4.58 26.25 0.02
CA LEU A 80 -5.65 27.14 -0.42
C LEU A 80 -6.26 27.94 0.73
N TYR A 81 -5.83 27.74 1.97
CA TYR A 81 -6.47 28.35 3.16
C TYR A 81 -6.30 29.87 3.23
N ALA A 82 -5.26 30.39 2.58
CA ALA A 82 -5.00 31.83 2.49
C ALA A 82 -5.94 32.56 1.53
N PHE A 83 -6.65 31.85 0.64
CA PHE A 83 -7.56 32.50 -0.30
C PHE A 83 -8.84 32.98 0.41
N PRO A 84 -9.37 34.17 0.03
CA PRO A 84 -10.58 34.74 0.60
C PRO A 84 -11.83 34.10 -0.01
N VAL A 85 -11.91 32.76 0.03
CA VAL A 85 -13.07 31.97 -0.40
C VAL A 85 -13.68 31.24 0.78
N SER A 86 -14.99 31.04 0.72
CA SER A 86 -15.68 30.22 1.72
C SER A 86 -15.12 28.79 1.69
N THR A 87 -15.05 28.15 2.85
CA THR A 87 -14.59 26.76 2.96
C THR A 87 -15.45 25.81 2.13
N ALA A 88 -16.77 26.05 2.11
CA ALA A 88 -17.72 25.31 1.29
C ALA A 88 -17.37 25.39 -0.21
N THR A 89 -17.08 26.59 -0.71
CA THR A 89 -16.65 26.81 -2.10
C THR A 89 -15.34 26.08 -2.39
N LEU A 90 -14.34 26.18 -1.51
CA LEU A 90 -13.05 25.49 -1.69
C LEU A 90 -13.23 23.97 -1.82
N VAL A 91 -14.00 23.38 -0.91
CA VAL A 91 -14.29 21.94 -0.90
C VAL A 91 -15.06 21.52 -2.15
N ALA A 92 -16.12 22.26 -2.52
CA ALA A 92 -16.92 21.94 -3.70
C ALA A 92 -16.08 21.90 -4.97
N TRP A 93 -15.19 22.89 -5.16
CA TRP A 93 -14.35 23.01 -6.36
C TRP A 93 -13.12 22.09 -6.37
N GLN A 94 -12.80 21.43 -5.25
CA GLN A 94 -11.84 20.32 -5.26
C GLN A 94 -12.54 18.98 -5.48
N MET A 95 -13.63 18.74 -4.76
CA MET A 95 -14.30 17.44 -4.71
C MET A 95 -15.12 17.16 -5.98
N LEU A 96 -15.93 18.11 -6.48
CA LEU A 96 -16.80 17.89 -7.65
C LEU A 96 -16.02 17.57 -8.93
N PRO A 97 -14.93 18.27 -9.29
CA PRO A 97 -14.14 17.88 -10.46
C PRO A 97 -13.49 16.50 -10.30
N GLY A 98 -13.01 16.16 -9.11
CA GLY A 98 -12.47 14.82 -8.83
C GLY A 98 -13.51 13.73 -9.01
N MET A 99 -14.71 13.93 -8.47
CA MET A 99 -15.88 13.06 -8.65
C MET A 99 -16.25 12.91 -10.13
N ALA A 100 -16.32 14.01 -10.88
CA ALA A 100 -16.67 13.97 -12.30
C ALA A 100 -15.63 13.22 -13.14
N VAL A 101 -14.34 13.42 -12.85
CA VAL A 101 -13.23 12.70 -13.53
C VAL A 101 -13.25 11.21 -13.19
N MET A 102 -13.51 10.84 -11.92
CA MET A 102 -13.66 9.44 -11.51
C MET A 102 -14.84 8.76 -12.22
N PHE A 103 -15.98 9.45 -12.28
CA PHE A 103 -17.16 8.96 -12.99
C PHE A 103 -16.87 8.74 -14.47
N ALA A 104 -16.33 9.76 -15.14
CA ALA A 104 -16.07 9.74 -16.57
C ALA A 104 -15.07 8.65 -16.93
N GLU A 105 -13.99 8.52 -16.16
CA GLU A 105 -13.01 7.48 -16.39
C GLU A 105 -13.63 6.09 -16.24
N SER A 106 -14.30 5.78 -15.12
CA SER A 106 -14.88 4.46 -14.88
C SER A 106 -15.92 4.10 -15.94
N ALA A 107 -16.75 5.08 -16.33
CA ALA A 107 -17.79 4.87 -17.34
C ALA A 107 -17.19 4.62 -18.72
N VAL A 108 -16.21 5.42 -19.14
CA VAL A 108 -15.52 5.28 -20.44
C VAL A 108 -14.73 3.98 -20.49
N SER A 109 -13.99 3.65 -19.43
CA SER A 109 -13.20 2.43 -19.34
C SER A 109 -14.07 1.18 -19.43
N THR A 110 -15.19 1.14 -18.67
CA THR A 110 -16.13 0.01 -18.73
C THR A 110 -16.81 -0.08 -20.10
N ALA A 111 -17.22 1.06 -20.69
CA ALA A 111 -17.81 1.08 -22.01
C ALA A 111 -16.81 0.63 -23.11
N ALA A 112 -15.55 1.02 -23.00
CA ALA A 112 -14.50 0.60 -23.92
C ALA A 112 -14.23 -0.92 -23.80
N LEU A 113 -14.20 -1.46 -22.58
CA LEU A 113 -14.08 -2.91 -22.37
C LEU A 113 -15.31 -3.66 -22.92
N ASN A 114 -16.53 -3.16 -22.74
CA ASN A 114 -17.73 -3.74 -23.33
C ASN A 114 -17.76 -3.64 -24.88
N ALA A 115 -17.11 -2.64 -25.45
CA ALA A 115 -16.99 -2.51 -26.90
C ALA A 115 -15.92 -3.43 -27.48
N ALA A 116 -14.82 -3.63 -26.75
CA ALA A 116 -13.72 -4.51 -27.15
C ALA A 116 -14.02 -5.99 -26.90
N PHE A 117 -14.81 -6.29 -25.87
CA PHE A 117 -15.19 -7.62 -25.43
C PHE A 117 -16.69 -7.65 -25.17
N PRO A 118 -17.43 -8.69 -25.58
CA PRO A 118 -18.89 -8.75 -25.45
C PRO A 118 -19.34 -9.03 -23.99
N LEU A 119 -18.94 -8.19 -23.03
CA LEU A 119 -19.01 -8.45 -21.59
C LEU A 119 -20.34 -8.09 -20.92
N ASP A 120 -21.12 -7.20 -21.55
CA ASP A 120 -22.37 -6.65 -21.01
C ASP A 120 -22.25 -6.11 -19.57
N TRP A 121 -21.08 -5.57 -19.19
CA TRP A 121 -20.86 -5.05 -17.85
C TRP A 121 -21.64 -3.75 -17.59
N PRO A 122 -22.21 -3.57 -16.39
CA PRO A 122 -22.99 -2.39 -16.05
C PRO A 122 -22.07 -1.18 -15.92
N VAL A 123 -22.37 -0.12 -16.66
CA VAL A 123 -21.55 1.10 -16.66
C VAL A 123 -21.90 2.03 -15.48
N TRP A 124 -23.19 2.20 -15.20
CA TRP A 124 -23.67 3.26 -14.31
C TRP A 124 -23.46 2.96 -12.82
N GLY A 125 -23.87 1.78 -12.35
CA GLY A 125 -23.79 1.41 -10.94
C GLY A 125 -22.37 1.51 -10.37
N PRO A 126 -21.40 0.76 -10.93
CA PRO A 126 -20.00 0.83 -10.52
C PRO A 126 -19.42 2.25 -10.59
N SER A 127 -19.68 3.00 -11.67
CA SER A 127 -19.13 4.35 -11.84
C SER A 127 -19.69 5.37 -10.83
N LEU A 128 -20.98 5.31 -10.53
CA LEU A 128 -21.60 6.13 -9.48
C LEU A 128 -21.05 5.75 -8.10
N PHE A 129 -20.92 4.45 -7.82
CA PHE A 129 -20.33 3.97 -6.57
C PHE A 129 -18.90 4.49 -6.38
N LEU A 130 -18.02 4.35 -7.37
CA LEU A 130 -16.64 4.82 -7.31
C LEU A 130 -16.54 6.33 -7.07
N THR A 131 -17.46 7.08 -7.67
CA THR A 131 -17.56 8.53 -7.51
C THR A 131 -17.90 8.92 -6.07
N CYS A 132 -18.89 8.26 -5.46
CA CYS A 132 -19.26 8.49 -4.07
C CYS A 132 -18.18 7.97 -3.09
N ALA A 133 -17.54 6.85 -3.43
CA ALA A 133 -16.46 6.28 -2.63
C ALA A 133 -15.24 7.21 -2.58
N LEU A 134 -14.86 7.80 -3.72
CA LEU A 134 -13.81 8.82 -3.77
C LEU A 134 -14.15 10.00 -2.85
N ALA A 135 -15.38 10.52 -2.93
CA ALA A 135 -15.83 11.63 -2.10
C ALA A 135 -15.76 11.29 -0.60
N ALA A 136 -16.22 10.11 -0.22
CA ALA A 136 -16.21 9.66 1.17
C ALA A 136 -14.80 9.46 1.71
N VAL A 137 -13.92 8.80 0.94
CA VAL A 137 -12.50 8.63 1.30
C VAL A 137 -11.82 9.99 1.42
N GLN A 138 -12.04 10.89 0.46
CA GLN A 138 -11.46 12.24 0.46
C GLN A 138 -11.93 13.06 1.67
N ALA A 139 -13.21 12.99 2.03
CA ALA A 139 -13.76 13.65 3.23
C ALA A 139 -13.07 13.15 4.51
N VAL A 140 -12.86 11.84 4.61
CA VAL A 140 -12.15 11.24 5.75
C VAL A 140 -10.68 11.64 5.77
N VAL A 141 -10.01 11.62 4.62
CA VAL A 141 -8.60 12.05 4.50
C VAL A 141 -8.44 13.48 5.01
N TRP A 142 -9.36 14.38 4.66
CA TRP A 142 -9.33 15.76 5.17
C TRP A 142 -9.70 15.86 6.65
N LEU A 143 -10.68 15.09 7.13
CA LEU A 143 -11.08 15.07 8.54
C LEU A 143 -9.95 14.61 9.45
N THR A 144 -9.14 13.68 8.96
CA THR A 144 -8.08 13.00 9.69
C THR A 144 -6.68 13.48 9.26
N GLU A 145 -6.60 14.58 8.51
CA GLU A 145 -5.33 15.16 8.07
C GLU A 145 -4.46 15.47 9.31
N LYS A 146 -3.18 15.08 9.27
CA LYS A 146 -2.21 15.22 10.38
C LYS A 146 -2.59 14.45 11.66
N SER A 147 -3.49 13.47 11.57
CA SER A 147 -3.88 12.59 12.67
C SER A 147 -3.49 11.14 12.38
N ALA A 148 -3.21 10.37 13.43
CA ALA A 148 -3.02 8.93 13.31
C ALA A 148 -4.30 8.19 12.87
N TRP A 149 -5.47 8.86 12.90
CA TRP A 149 -6.74 8.34 12.39
C TRP A 149 -6.82 8.24 10.87
N LEU A 150 -5.87 8.77 10.11
CA LEU A 150 -5.95 8.77 8.65
C LEU A 150 -6.17 7.37 8.08
N LEU A 151 -5.30 6.43 8.43
CA LEU A 151 -5.35 5.09 7.88
C LEU A 151 -6.51 4.27 8.45
N PRO A 152 -6.79 4.28 9.77
CA PRO A 152 -7.99 3.66 10.32
C PRO A 152 -9.28 4.22 9.72
N GLY A 153 -9.41 5.55 9.63
CA GLY A 153 -10.61 6.20 9.09
C GLY A 153 -10.87 5.82 7.64
N VAL A 154 -9.84 5.91 6.79
CA VAL A 154 -9.94 5.49 5.39
C VAL A 154 -10.26 4.00 5.29
N SER A 155 -9.71 3.16 6.17
CA SER A 155 -9.99 1.72 6.21
C SER A 155 -11.44 1.42 6.63
N VAL A 156 -11.99 2.14 7.62
CA VAL A 156 -13.40 1.99 8.04
C VAL A 156 -14.34 2.37 6.90
N VAL A 157 -14.14 3.55 6.31
CA VAL A 157 -15.04 4.05 5.27
C VAL A 157 -14.87 3.26 3.97
N GLY A 158 -13.64 3.00 3.55
CA GLY A 158 -13.34 2.16 2.38
C GLY A 158 -13.84 0.73 2.55
N GLY A 159 -13.63 0.13 3.73
CA GLY A 159 -14.12 -1.22 4.05
C GLY A 159 -15.65 -1.29 4.08
N GLY A 160 -16.32 -0.34 4.72
CA GLY A 160 -17.78 -0.27 4.77
C GLY A 160 -18.41 -0.09 3.38
N LEU A 161 -17.84 0.80 2.56
CA LEU A 161 -18.27 1.00 1.17
C LEU A 161 -17.97 -0.22 0.30
N GLY A 162 -16.82 -0.87 0.49
CA GLY A 162 -16.45 -2.11 -0.20
C GLY A 162 -17.42 -3.24 0.13
N VAL A 163 -17.79 -3.41 1.39
CA VAL A 163 -18.82 -4.36 1.83
C VAL A 163 -20.18 -4.06 1.18
N TRP A 164 -20.59 -2.78 1.17
CA TRP A 164 -21.82 -2.38 0.51
C TRP A 164 -21.80 -2.68 -1.00
N TYR A 165 -20.69 -2.41 -1.67
CA TYR A 165 -20.52 -2.70 -3.10
C TYR A 165 -20.55 -4.20 -3.38
N GLN A 166 -19.82 -5.01 -2.61
CA GLN A 166 -19.81 -6.47 -2.74
C GLN A 166 -21.20 -7.09 -2.52
N SER A 167 -22.01 -6.50 -1.65
CA SER A 167 -23.40 -6.95 -1.44
C SER A 167 -24.29 -6.87 -2.69
N ARG A 168 -23.87 -6.13 -3.73
CA ARG A 168 -24.57 -6.01 -5.02
C ARG A 168 -24.21 -7.09 -6.03
N TYR A 169 -23.22 -7.91 -5.72
CA TYR A 169 -22.79 -9.05 -6.54
C TYR A 169 -23.10 -10.40 -5.89
N GLY A 170 -23.60 -10.41 -4.65
CA GLY A 170 -23.92 -11.63 -3.93
C GLY A 170 -23.95 -11.43 -2.42
N VAL A 171 -23.90 -12.54 -1.69
CA VAL A 171 -23.72 -12.50 -0.23
C VAL A 171 -22.31 -11.98 0.06
N VAL A 172 -22.21 -10.99 0.95
CA VAL A 172 -20.93 -10.37 1.31
C VAL A 172 -19.95 -11.45 1.78
N PHE A 173 -18.68 -11.36 1.36
CA PHE A 173 -17.59 -12.31 1.64
C PHE A 173 -17.73 -13.69 0.99
N ASN A 174 -18.78 -13.93 0.20
CA ASN A 174 -18.83 -15.04 -0.73
C ASN A 174 -18.37 -14.58 -2.11
N ARG A 175 -18.14 -15.57 -2.98
CA ARG A 175 -17.84 -15.28 -4.39
C ARG A 175 -19.05 -14.61 -5.06
N PRO A 176 -18.81 -13.69 -6.00
CA PRO A 176 -19.89 -13.00 -6.70
C PRO A 176 -20.71 -14.01 -7.50
N VAL A 177 -22.04 -13.99 -7.34
CA VAL A 177 -22.98 -14.91 -7.99
C VAL A 177 -23.80 -14.23 -9.08
N HIS A 178 -23.83 -12.90 -9.12
CA HIS A 178 -24.54 -12.14 -10.14
C HIS A 178 -23.89 -10.77 -10.40
N ILE A 179 -24.27 -10.14 -11.52
CA ILE A 179 -23.84 -8.79 -11.90
C ILE A 179 -24.84 -7.76 -11.38
N TRP A 180 -24.35 -6.66 -10.83
CA TRP A 180 -25.17 -5.50 -10.46
C TRP A 180 -25.69 -4.72 -11.70
N ARG A 181 -26.70 -5.26 -12.39
CA ARG A 181 -27.19 -4.73 -13.67
C ARG A 181 -27.98 -3.42 -13.55
N GLU A 182 -28.86 -3.35 -12.56
CA GLU A 182 -29.80 -2.23 -12.41
C GLU A 182 -29.53 -1.48 -11.11
N VAL A 183 -29.44 -0.16 -11.21
CA VAL A 183 -29.34 0.72 -10.05
C VAL A 183 -30.74 1.08 -9.60
N THR A 184 -31.14 0.58 -8.44
CA THR A 184 -32.47 0.87 -7.89
C THR A 184 -32.56 2.33 -7.41
N PRO A 185 -33.77 2.92 -7.34
CA PRO A 185 -33.94 4.27 -6.77
C PRO A 185 -33.40 4.38 -5.33
N ALA A 186 -33.52 3.32 -4.53
CA ALA A 186 -32.99 3.28 -3.17
C ALA A 186 -31.45 3.34 -3.15
N GLU A 187 -30.78 2.67 -4.08
CA GLU A 187 -29.32 2.74 -4.25
C GLU A 187 -28.89 4.14 -4.71
N MET A 188 -29.62 4.76 -5.65
CA MET A 188 -29.35 6.14 -6.07
C MET A 188 -29.47 7.12 -4.89
N LEU A 189 -30.53 7.00 -4.09
CA LEU A 189 -30.72 7.81 -2.88
C LEU A 189 -29.62 7.57 -1.84
N THR A 190 -29.19 6.32 -1.68
CA THR A 190 -28.09 5.96 -0.77
C THR A 190 -26.78 6.60 -1.22
N LEU A 191 -26.42 6.47 -2.51
CA LEU A 191 -25.21 7.07 -3.07
C LEU A 191 -25.24 8.60 -3.00
N LEU A 192 -26.39 9.21 -3.29
CA LEU A 192 -26.60 10.65 -3.13
C LEU A 192 -26.41 11.10 -1.68
N ALA A 193 -27.00 10.36 -0.72
CA ALA A 193 -26.84 10.66 0.71
C ALA A 193 -25.37 10.53 1.15
N VAL A 194 -24.65 9.51 0.69
CA VAL A 194 -23.21 9.36 0.95
C VAL A 194 -22.43 10.54 0.37
N ALA A 195 -22.70 10.98 -0.86
CA ALA A 195 -22.04 12.12 -1.47
C ALA A 195 -22.30 13.43 -0.71
N VAL A 196 -23.56 13.71 -0.32
CA VAL A 196 -23.93 14.90 0.46
C VAL A 196 -23.29 14.88 1.84
N LEU A 197 -23.33 13.75 2.54
CA LEU A 197 -22.71 13.61 3.85
C LEU A 197 -21.18 13.79 3.76
N SER A 198 -20.55 13.21 2.74
CA SER A 198 -19.11 13.36 2.49
C SER A 198 -18.74 14.82 2.26
N TYR A 199 -19.53 15.55 1.48
CA TYR A 199 -19.34 16.98 1.28
C TYR A 199 -19.45 17.77 2.60
N VAL A 200 -20.48 17.52 3.42
CA VAL A 200 -20.65 18.20 4.72
C VAL A 200 -19.48 17.91 5.66
N VAL A 201 -19.06 16.65 5.76
CA VAL A 201 -17.91 16.23 6.58
C VAL A 201 -16.62 16.89 6.07
N ALA A 202 -16.42 16.94 4.76
CA ALA A 202 -15.29 17.61 4.13
C ALA A 202 -15.25 19.12 4.44
N VAL A 203 -16.39 19.81 4.36
CA VAL A 203 -16.48 21.25 4.69
C VAL A 203 -16.10 21.49 6.16
N GLU A 204 -16.62 20.68 7.07
CA GLU A 204 -16.32 20.81 8.49
C GLU A 204 -14.86 20.47 8.81
N ALA A 205 -14.33 19.41 8.20
CA ALA A 205 -12.93 19.03 8.31
C ALA A 205 -11.97 20.17 7.90
N VAL A 206 -12.20 20.72 6.71
CA VAL A 206 -11.37 21.82 6.18
C VAL A 206 -11.57 23.10 7.00
N ARG A 207 -12.77 23.37 7.51
CA ARG A 207 -13.03 24.52 8.39
C ARG A 207 -12.21 24.41 9.66
N ARG A 208 -12.21 23.24 10.29
CA ARG A 208 -11.41 22.96 11.50
C ARG A 208 -9.92 23.09 11.25
N ASP A 209 -9.40 22.51 10.16
CA ASP A 209 -7.98 22.63 9.85
C ASP A 209 -7.57 24.09 9.54
N ARG A 210 -8.45 24.89 8.89
CA ARG A 210 -8.25 26.35 8.74
C ARG A 210 -8.17 27.09 10.08
N CYS A 211 -8.91 26.64 11.08
CA CYS A 211 -8.88 27.17 12.44
C CYS A 211 -7.71 26.61 13.28
N GLY A 212 -6.92 25.66 12.75
CA GLY A 212 -5.87 24.97 13.50
C GLY A 212 -6.39 23.93 14.50
N GLU A 213 -7.68 23.57 14.40
CA GLU A 213 -8.36 22.62 15.30
C GLU A 213 -8.21 21.18 14.79
N ALA A 214 -6.99 20.63 14.88
CA ALA A 214 -6.74 19.24 14.49
C ALA A 214 -7.59 18.25 15.31
N LEU A 215 -8.04 17.17 14.68
CA LEU A 215 -8.77 16.10 15.36
C LEU A 215 -7.84 15.37 16.34
N ARG A 216 -7.94 15.74 17.62
CA ARG A 216 -7.24 15.09 18.73
C ARG A 216 -8.26 14.33 19.56
N THR A 217 -8.17 13.00 19.57
CA THR A 217 -8.97 12.17 20.47
C THR A 217 -8.11 11.68 21.62
N ASP A 218 -8.68 11.61 22.82
CA ASP A 218 -7.96 11.18 24.03
C ASP A 218 -7.48 9.73 23.93
N LEU A 219 -8.20 8.88 23.19
CA LEU A 219 -7.85 7.48 22.96
C LEU A 219 -6.56 7.34 22.15
N LEU A 220 -6.35 8.21 21.16
CA LEU A 220 -5.08 8.27 20.44
C LEU A 220 -3.96 8.78 21.33
N LEU A 221 -4.19 9.85 22.10
CA LEU A 221 -3.18 10.36 23.02
C LEU A 221 -2.78 9.29 24.04
N TRP A 222 -3.72 8.44 24.46
CA TRP A 222 -3.46 7.29 25.30
C TRP A 222 -2.61 6.23 24.59
N PHE A 223 -2.95 5.88 23.34
CA PHE A 223 -2.18 4.91 22.56
C PHE A 223 -0.78 5.43 22.22
N GLU A 224 -0.66 6.70 21.83
CA GLU A 224 0.62 7.39 21.62
C GLU A 224 1.49 7.29 22.88
N ARG A 225 0.92 7.54 24.07
CA ARG A 225 1.65 7.46 25.35
C ARG A 225 2.16 6.04 25.67
N LEU A 226 1.44 4.99 25.28
CA LEU A 226 1.86 3.60 25.53
C LEU A 226 3.14 3.24 24.76
N PHE A 227 3.31 3.82 23.58
CA PHE A 227 4.45 3.55 22.70
C PHE A 227 5.41 4.73 22.59
N ASP A 228 5.28 5.75 23.43
CA ASP A 228 6.13 6.94 23.39
C ASP A 228 7.49 6.62 24.04
N PRO A 229 8.60 6.57 23.28
CA PRO A 229 9.92 6.35 23.86
C PRO A 229 10.50 7.64 24.49
N ALA A 230 9.69 8.71 24.61
CA ALA A 230 10.10 9.94 25.27
C ALA A 230 10.58 9.68 26.70
N PRO A 231 11.63 10.40 27.14
CA PRO A 231 11.92 10.46 28.56
C PRO A 231 10.74 11.09 29.32
N ALA A 232 10.67 10.85 30.63
CA ALA A 232 9.66 11.46 31.48
C ALA A 232 9.60 12.98 31.26
N LYS A 233 8.39 13.55 31.29
CA LYS A 233 8.16 14.98 31.04
C LYS A 233 9.15 15.85 31.83
N GLY A 234 9.88 16.71 31.11
CA GLY A 234 10.86 17.63 31.69
C GLY A 234 12.31 17.13 31.71
N LEU A 235 12.58 15.87 31.35
CA LEU A 235 13.95 15.37 31.22
C LEU A 235 14.49 15.58 29.80
N PRO A 236 15.76 16.01 29.65
CA PRO A 236 16.40 16.11 28.34
C PRO A 236 16.65 14.71 27.76
N PHE A 237 16.69 14.62 26.43
CA PHE A 237 17.16 13.40 25.76
C PHE A 237 18.65 13.18 26.04
N ARG A 238 19.04 11.93 26.25
CA ARG A 238 20.44 11.54 26.53
C ARG A 238 21.40 11.89 25.39
N SER A 239 20.90 11.95 24.15
CA SER A 239 21.69 12.32 22.97
C SER A 239 20.81 12.89 21.86
N PRO A 240 21.39 13.66 20.91
CA PRO A 240 20.68 14.14 19.73
C PRO A 240 20.08 13.00 18.88
N GLN A 241 20.77 11.85 18.82
CA GLN A 241 20.28 10.67 18.11
C GLN A 241 19.03 10.08 18.77
N ALA A 242 18.96 10.08 20.10
CA ALA A 242 17.77 9.63 20.82
C ALA A 242 16.57 10.57 20.57
N ALA A 243 16.82 11.89 20.56
CA ALA A 243 15.79 12.88 20.23
C ALA A 243 15.27 12.73 18.79
N GLN A 244 16.17 12.50 17.82
CA GLN A 244 15.79 12.25 16.44
C GLN A 244 15.04 10.93 16.28
N PHE A 245 15.48 9.86 16.94
CA PHE A 245 14.76 8.57 16.93
C PHE A 245 13.35 8.73 17.47
N TRP A 246 13.19 9.41 18.60
CA TRP A 246 11.88 9.74 19.16
C TRP A 246 11.00 10.53 18.19
N PHE A 247 11.57 11.56 17.54
CA PHE A 247 10.86 12.38 16.57
C PHE A 247 10.37 11.55 15.36
N GLU A 248 11.25 10.76 14.75
CA GLU A 248 10.90 9.90 13.61
C GLU A 248 9.90 8.81 14.02
N TRP A 249 10.05 8.22 15.20
CA TRP A 249 9.12 7.24 15.74
C TRP A 249 7.73 7.85 15.97
N ARG A 250 7.65 9.05 16.56
CA ARG A 250 6.37 9.72 16.78
C ARG A 250 5.66 10.04 15.46
N GLN A 251 6.40 10.45 14.44
CA GLN A 251 5.83 10.84 13.16
C GLN A 251 5.46 9.63 12.28
N LYS A 252 6.22 8.53 12.37
CA LYS A 252 6.16 7.42 11.39
C LYS A 252 5.99 6.03 12.02
N GLY A 253 5.94 5.91 13.34
CA GLY A 253 5.82 4.68 14.12
C GLY A 253 4.42 4.06 14.14
N ALA A 254 3.69 4.10 13.02
CA ALA A 254 2.27 3.75 12.97
C ALA A 254 2.00 2.27 12.61
N MET A 255 2.99 1.51 12.13
CA MET A 255 2.76 0.18 11.56
C MET A 255 2.11 -0.81 12.55
N PRO A 256 2.55 -0.91 13.82
CA PRO A 256 1.93 -1.83 14.77
C PRO A 256 0.47 -1.45 15.07
N ALA A 257 0.17 -0.15 15.16
CA ALA A 257 -1.19 0.34 15.36
C ALA A 257 -2.08 -0.03 14.16
N MET A 258 -1.56 0.12 12.94
CA MET A 258 -2.27 -0.28 11.72
C MET A 258 -2.51 -1.79 11.66
N ALA A 259 -1.51 -2.61 12.00
CA ALA A 259 -1.66 -4.06 12.05
C ALA A 259 -2.73 -4.47 13.08
N GLY A 260 -2.69 -3.89 14.28
CA GLY A 260 -3.72 -4.10 15.31
C GLY A 260 -5.10 -3.70 14.85
N PHE A 261 -5.23 -2.54 14.19
CA PHE A 261 -6.49 -2.06 13.64
C PHE A 261 -7.01 -2.98 12.54
N ALA A 262 -6.16 -3.41 11.60
CA ALA A 262 -6.54 -4.33 10.53
C ALA A 262 -7.03 -5.68 11.08
N MET A 263 -6.38 -6.21 12.12
CA MET A 263 -6.84 -7.43 12.80
C MET A 263 -8.18 -7.22 13.50
N LEU A 264 -8.40 -6.08 14.16
CA LEU A 264 -9.68 -5.76 14.78
C LEU A 264 -10.80 -5.67 13.74
N VAL A 265 -10.55 -5.00 12.61
CA VAL A 265 -11.49 -4.95 11.49
C VAL A 265 -11.78 -6.35 10.97
N GLY A 266 -10.76 -7.17 10.74
CA GLY A 266 -10.92 -8.56 10.30
C GLY A 266 -11.77 -9.40 11.27
N LEU A 267 -11.53 -9.25 12.58
CA LEU A 267 -12.30 -9.94 13.62
C LEU A 267 -13.77 -9.47 13.64
N CYS A 268 -14.01 -8.16 13.55
CA CYS A 268 -15.37 -7.60 13.48
C CYS A 268 -16.09 -8.04 12.20
N SER A 269 -15.40 -8.05 11.06
CA SER A 269 -15.95 -8.55 9.80
C SER A 269 -16.32 -10.03 9.91
N TRP A 270 -15.45 -10.85 10.49
CA TRP A 270 -15.81 -12.24 10.79
C TRP A 270 -17.05 -12.31 11.68
N ALA A 271 -17.07 -11.65 12.84
CA ALA A 271 -18.19 -11.72 13.78
C ALA A 271 -19.54 -11.31 13.18
N LEU A 272 -19.55 -10.32 12.27
CA LEU A 272 -20.76 -9.81 11.63
C LEU A 272 -21.22 -10.67 10.45
N PHE A 273 -20.30 -11.24 9.67
CA PHE A 273 -20.63 -11.79 8.36
C PHE A 273 -20.37 -13.29 8.21
N ASN A 274 -19.51 -13.87 9.04
CA ASN A 274 -19.14 -15.28 8.93
C ASN A 274 -18.83 -15.87 10.30
N ARG A 275 -19.61 -16.86 10.75
CA ARG A 275 -19.38 -17.50 12.05
C ARG A 275 -18.59 -18.81 11.96
N ASN A 276 -18.00 -19.10 10.79
CA ASN A 276 -17.16 -20.27 10.61
C ASN A 276 -15.78 -20.04 11.24
N VAL A 277 -15.48 -20.83 12.27
CA VAL A 277 -14.23 -20.77 13.03
C VAL A 277 -13.01 -21.08 12.17
N ALA A 278 -13.12 -21.98 11.18
CA ALA A 278 -12.02 -22.32 10.30
C ALA A 278 -11.57 -21.11 9.47
N LEU A 279 -12.53 -20.31 8.98
CA LEU A 279 -12.25 -19.10 8.22
C LEU A 279 -11.69 -17.97 9.08
N LEU A 280 -12.02 -17.91 10.38
CA LEU A 280 -11.35 -16.99 11.31
C LEU A 280 -9.87 -17.32 11.45
N HIS A 281 -9.57 -18.60 11.68
CA HIS A 281 -8.21 -19.09 11.83
C HIS A 281 -7.40 -18.89 10.56
N GLU A 282 -7.94 -19.31 9.41
CA GLU A 282 -7.31 -19.11 8.10
C GLU A 282 -7.12 -17.62 7.81
N GLY A 283 -8.15 -16.79 8.02
CA GLY A 283 -8.06 -15.34 7.84
C GLY A 283 -7.01 -14.68 8.72
N CYS A 284 -6.85 -15.14 9.97
CA CYS A 284 -5.81 -14.64 10.88
C CYS A 284 -4.40 -15.00 10.41
N LEU A 285 -4.20 -16.23 9.90
CA LEU A 285 -2.93 -16.63 9.31
C LEU A 285 -2.65 -15.89 8.00
N LEU A 286 -3.66 -15.76 7.13
CA LEU A 286 -3.57 -15.00 5.88
C LEU A 286 -3.29 -13.51 6.10
N ALA A 287 -3.77 -12.93 7.21
CA ALA A 287 -3.44 -11.56 7.58
C ALA A 287 -1.92 -11.32 7.73
N GLY A 288 -1.15 -12.38 8.04
CA GLY A 288 0.31 -12.34 8.04
C GLY A 288 0.90 -12.02 6.66
N HIS A 289 0.31 -12.55 5.58
CA HIS A 289 0.69 -12.21 4.21
C HIS A 289 0.33 -10.77 3.82
N GLY A 290 -0.56 -10.13 4.57
CA GLY A 290 -0.85 -8.71 4.45
C GLY A 290 0.27 -7.81 5.01
N LEU A 291 1.15 -8.31 5.88
CA LEU A 291 2.20 -7.49 6.50
C LEU A 291 3.23 -6.93 5.51
N PRO A 292 3.70 -7.66 4.48
CA PRO A 292 4.51 -7.08 3.42
C PRO A 292 3.83 -5.96 2.64
N ILE A 293 2.52 -6.06 2.41
CA ILE A 293 1.71 -5.01 1.75
C ILE A 293 1.62 -3.78 2.66
N LEU A 294 1.33 -4.00 3.95
CA LEU A 294 1.37 -2.95 4.95
C LEU A 294 2.76 -2.31 5.04
N GLY A 295 3.82 -3.13 4.94
CA GLY A 295 5.21 -2.69 4.90
C GLY A 295 5.51 -1.82 3.70
N PHE A 296 4.97 -2.15 2.52
CA PHE A 296 5.05 -1.29 1.34
C PHE A 296 4.42 0.09 1.60
N VAL A 297 3.19 0.12 2.14
CA VAL A 297 2.50 1.38 2.49
C VAL A 297 3.29 2.18 3.52
N MET A 298 3.82 1.53 4.55
CA MET A 298 4.65 2.20 5.57
C MET A 298 6.00 2.65 5.02
N GLY A 299 6.57 1.93 4.06
CA GLY A 299 7.74 2.36 3.31
C GLY A 299 7.47 3.67 2.59
N LEU A 300 6.24 3.84 2.04
CA LEU A 300 5.82 5.10 1.44
C LEU A 300 5.79 6.22 2.48
N VAL A 301 5.14 5.99 3.62
CA VAL A 301 5.03 6.97 4.71
C VAL A 301 6.41 7.36 5.29
N ILE A 302 7.26 6.38 5.58
CA ILE A 302 8.57 6.60 6.20
C ILE A 302 9.52 7.31 5.24
N GLY A 303 9.46 6.95 3.96
CA GLY A 303 10.29 7.52 2.91
C GLY A 303 9.97 8.98 2.58
N CYS A 304 8.79 9.47 2.94
CA CYS A 304 8.44 10.88 2.85
C CYS A 304 9.18 11.69 3.93
N THR A 305 10.19 12.47 3.53
CA THR A 305 10.96 13.39 4.40
C THR A 305 10.65 14.88 4.19
N GLY A 306 9.57 15.17 3.46
CA GLY A 306 9.16 16.54 3.15
C GLY A 306 8.63 17.31 4.35
N PRO A 307 8.68 18.67 4.28
CA PRO A 307 7.95 19.52 5.21
C PRO A 307 6.42 19.43 5.00
N ALA A 308 6.02 18.88 3.86
CA ALA A 308 4.67 18.46 3.53
C ALA A 308 4.74 17.12 2.79
N ASP A 309 3.81 16.18 3.03
CA ASP A 309 3.78 14.84 2.43
C ASP A 309 3.76 14.85 0.89
N GLY A 310 3.48 16.00 0.26
CA GLY A 310 3.48 16.17 -1.19
C GLY A 310 4.84 16.52 -1.81
N LYS A 311 5.90 16.75 -1.03
CA LYS A 311 7.26 16.94 -1.56
C LYS A 311 8.18 15.89 -0.94
N PHE A 312 8.80 15.05 -1.75
CA PHE A 312 9.74 14.04 -1.27
C PHE A 312 11.14 14.62 -0.98
N GLU A 313 11.37 15.87 -1.37
CA GLU A 313 12.58 16.62 -1.02
C GLU A 313 12.72 16.74 0.49
N MET A 314 13.95 16.57 0.98
CA MET A 314 14.23 16.72 2.41
C MET A 314 13.87 18.15 2.86
N GLY A 315 12.99 18.28 3.85
CA GLY A 315 12.61 19.59 4.36
C GLY A 315 13.80 20.35 4.95
N GLN A 316 13.78 21.69 4.84
CA GLN A 316 14.86 22.57 5.34
C GLN A 316 15.25 22.26 6.79
N PHE A 317 14.26 21.92 7.62
CA PHE A 317 14.49 21.55 9.02
C PHE A 317 15.31 20.27 9.18
N LEU A 318 15.07 19.23 8.37
CA LEU A 318 15.89 18.01 8.40
C LEU A 318 17.26 18.25 7.75
N ALA A 319 17.31 19.03 6.67
CA ALA A 319 18.53 19.32 5.94
C ALA A 319 19.56 20.12 6.76
N ALA A 320 19.09 21.07 7.59
CA ALA A 320 19.93 21.95 8.41
C ALA A 320 20.38 21.32 9.74
N ARG A 321 19.86 20.15 10.13
CA ARG A 321 20.24 19.53 11.41
C ARG A 321 21.71 19.08 11.41
N PRO A 322 22.46 19.31 12.50
CA PRO A 322 23.85 18.88 12.63
C PRO A 322 23.95 17.37 12.94
N ILE A 323 23.33 16.53 12.09
CA ILE A 323 23.43 15.08 12.14
C ILE A 323 24.06 14.58 10.84
N THR A 324 24.92 13.57 10.95
CA THR A 324 25.53 12.95 9.75
C THR A 324 24.48 12.15 8.98
N ASN A 325 24.63 12.01 7.66
CA ASN A 325 23.72 11.19 6.85
C ASN A 325 23.76 9.72 7.29
N THR A 326 24.92 9.23 7.74
CA THR A 326 25.07 7.88 8.30
C THR A 326 24.26 7.72 9.59
N ASP A 327 24.33 8.66 10.53
CA ASP A 327 23.56 8.57 11.77
C ASP A 327 22.05 8.68 11.52
N LEU A 328 21.64 9.61 10.65
CA LEU A 328 20.24 9.73 10.25
C LEU A 328 19.73 8.45 9.58
N SER A 329 20.53 7.82 8.70
CA SER A 329 20.17 6.56 8.05
C SER A 329 19.96 5.42 9.07
N ARG A 330 20.84 5.33 10.08
CA ARG A 330 20.74 4.33 11.15
C ARG A 330 19.47 4.54 11.98
N ILE A 331 19.12 5.79 12.25
CA ILE A 331 17.89 6.13 12.99
C ILE A 331 16.66 5.73 12.19
N ILE A 332 16.61 6.06 10.89
CA ILE A 332 15.49 5.69 10.02
C ILE A 332 15.36 4.17 9.91
N LEU A 333 16.46 3.45 9.64
CA LEU A 333 16.45 1.98 9.59
C LEU A 333 16.04 1.35 10.92
N LYS A 334 16.45 1.95 12.05
CA LYS A 334 16.02 1.51 13.38
C LYS A 334 14.51 1.70 13.58
N VAL A 335 13.95 2.83 13.15
CA VAL A 335 12.49 3.06 13.19
C VAL A 335 11.75 2.06 12.32
N ILE A 336 12.25 1.78 11.10
CA ILE A 336 11.69 0.76 10.21
C ILE A 336 11.71 -0.62 10.90
N ALA A 337 12.86 -1.01 11.47
CA ALA A 337 13.02 -2.29 12.14
C ALA A 337 12.03 -2.45 13.30
N TRP A 338 11.87 -1.43 14.16
CA TRP A 338 10.90 -1.47 15.25
C TRP A 338 9.45 -1.52 14.79
N ASN A 339 9.10 -0.82 13.70
CA ASN A 339 7.77 -0.90 13.10
C ASN A 339 7.47 -2.32 12.60
N VAL A 340 8.41 -2.90 11.85
CA VAL A 340 8.25 -4.24 11.26
C VAL A 340 8.20 -5.31 12.36
N ILE A 341 9.16 -5.29 13.30
CA ILE A 341 9.20 -6.24 14.43
C ILE A 341 7.95 -6.09 15.30
N GLY A 342 7.55 -4.86 15.64
CA GLY A 342 6.38 -4.61 16.48
C GLY A 342 5.09 -5.14 15.84
N SER A 343 4.92 -4.91 14.53
CA SER A 343 3.74 -5.39 13.79
C SER A 343 3.72 -6.90 13.64
N TRP A 344 4.88 -7.49 13.35
CA TRP A 344 5.04 -8.94 13.25
C TRP A 344 4.78 -9.62 14.59
N LEU A 345 5.38 -9.13 15.69
CA LEU A 345 5.14 -9.65 17.03
C LEU A 345 3.67 -9.55 17.43
N LEU A 346 3.04 -8.40 17.16
CA LEU A 346 1.62 -8.20 17.45
C LEU A 346 0.75 -9.22 16.71
N TRP A 347 1.02 -9.46 15.42
CA TRP A 347 0.33 -10.49 14.64
C TRP A 347 0.62 -11.91 15.15
N CYS A 348 1.88 -12.26 15.43
CA CYS A 348 2.24 -13.57 15.97
C CYS A 348 1.53 -13.87 17.30
N VAL A 349 1.49 -12.88 18.21
CA VAL A 349 0.78 -13.01 19.49
C VAL A 349 -0.72 -13.17 19.26
N ALA A 350 -1.33 -12.37 18.37
CA ALA A 350 -2.75 -12.49 18.06
C ALA A 350 -3.10 -13.86 17.45
N ALA A 351 -2.29 -14.35 16.50
CA ALA A 351 -2.48 -15.65 15.87
C ALA A 351 -2.28 -16.80 16.87
N ALA A 352 -1.25 -16.74 17.71
CA ALA A 352 -1.01 -17.74 18.75
C ALA A 352 -2.15 -17.76 19.79
N LEU A 353 -2.60 -16.59 20.23
CA LEU A 353 -3.70 -16.45 21.18
C LEU A 353 -5.02 -16.99 20.61
N LEU A 354 -5.37 -16.60 19.39
CA LEU A 354 -6.55 -17.12 18.70
C LEU A 354 -6.48 -18.65 18.59
N SER A 355 -5.36 -19.18 18.12
CA SER A 355 -5.18 -20.62 17.96
C SER A 355 -5.28 -21.37 19.30
N PHE A 356 -4.71 -20.80 20.37
CA PHE A 356 -4.85 -21.35 21.72
C PHE A 356 -6.31 -21.36 22.19
N ILE A 357 -7.06 -20.28 21.96
CA ILE A 357 -8.50 -20.20 22.29
C ILE A 357 -9.29 -21.28 21.52
N LEU A 358 -9.02 -21.43 20.22
CA LEU A 358 -9.71 -22.43 19.38
C LEU A 358 -9.34 -23.86 19.81
N TRP A 359 -8.09 -24.11 20.18
CA TRP A 359 -7.65 -25.38 20.73
C TRP A 359 -8.35 -25.71 22.05
N ALA A 360 -8.36 -24.75 22.99
CA ALA A 360 -9.02 -24.91 24.28
C ALA A 360 -10.54 -25.14 24.13
N ALA A 361 -11.15 -24.57 23.09
CA ALA A 361 -12.56 -24.78 22.76
C ALA A 361 -12.85 -26.10 22.00
N GLY A 362 -11.82 -26.90 21.65
CA GLY A 362 -12.00 -28.09 20.83
C GLY A 362 -12.43 -27.80 19.38
N ALA A 363 -12.28 -26.55 18.93
CA ALA A 363 -12.69 -26.07 17.61
C ALA A 363 -11.49 -25.89 16.64
N LEU A 364 -10.28 -26.22 17.09
CA LEU A 364 -9.09 -26.12 16.24
C LEU A 364 -9.14 -27.17 15.13
N PRO A 365 -8.86 -26.81 13.87
CA PRO A 365 -8.58 -27.78 12.82
C PRO A 365 -7.48 -28.75 13.29
N SER A 366 -7.51 -29.99 12.79
CA SER A 366 -6.56 -31.06 13.18
C SER A 366 -5.08 -30.73 12.97
N ARG A 367 -4.75 -29.62 12.29
CA ARG A 367 -3.40 -29.08 12.13
C ARG A 367 -3.38 -27.61 12.51
N PHE A 368 -2.42 -27.23 13.36
CA PHE A 368 -2.19 -25.87 13.82
C PHE A 368 -1.78 -24.93 12.67
N LEU A 369 -0.96 -25.42 11.74
CA LEU A 369 -0.63 -24.72 10.50
C LEU A 369 -1.16 -25.50 9.30
N PRO A 370 -1.71 -24.83 8.28
CA PRO A 370 -1.94 -25.43 6.98
C PRO A 370 -0.68 -26.17 6.50
N PRO A 371 -0.79 -27.32 5.81
CA PRO A 371 0.37 -28.06 5.31
C PRO A 371 1.27 -27.21 4.40
N GLU A 372 0.69 -26.20 3.75
CA GLU A 372 1.39 -25.22 2.93
C GLU A 372 2.22 -24.26 3.80
N MET A 373 1.74 -23.91 5.00
CA MET A 373 2.41 -23.02 5.95
C MET A 373 3.35 -23.76 6.89
N GLN A 374 4.56 -24.06 6.42
CA GLN A 374 5.63 -24.57 7.27
C GLN A 374 6.22 -23.46 8.18
N TRP A 375 6.97 -23.83 9.22
CA TRP A 375 7.55 -22.91 10.21
C TRP A 375 8.36 -21.74 9.61
N TRP A 376 8.96 -21.93 8.42
CA TRP A 376 9.71 -20.88 7.70
C TRP A 376 8.83 -19.71 7.21
N HIS A 377 7.50 -19.85 7.22
CA HIS A 377 6.58 -18.76 6.87
C HIS A 377 6.73 -17.57 7.81
N LEU A 378 6.94 -17.81 9.11
CA LEU A 378 7.08 -16.75 10.09
C LEU A 378 8.28 -15.83 9.80
N PRO A 379 9.52 -16.34 9.64
CA PRO A 379 10.65 -15.50 9.26
C PRO A 379 10.52 -14.93 7.83
N ALA A 380 9.86 -15.62 6.90
CA ALA A 380 9.62 -15.11 5.55
C ALA A 380 8.69 -13.88 5.56
N ILE A 381 7.63 -13.88 6.36
CA ILE A 381 6.73 -12.73 6.52
C ILE A 381 7.48 -11.54 7.14
N LEU A 382 8.31 -11.79 8.16
CA LEU A 382 9.15 -10.76 8.78
C LEU A 382 10.14 -10.17 7.76
N ALA A 383 10.87 -11.03 7.04
CA ALA A 383 11.84 -10.61 6.03
C ALA A 383 11.17 -9.88 4.85
N GLY A 384 10.01 -10.36 4.39
CA GLY A 384 9.22 -9.72 3.34
C GLY A 384 8.74 -8.33 3.76
N SER A 385 8.26 -8.18 5.00
CA SER A 385 7.83 -6.90 5.55
C SER A 385 8.99 -5.92 5.72
N TRP A 386 10.15 -6.41 6.17
CA TRP A 386 11.38 -5.63 6.21
C TRP A 386 11.79 -5.17 4.81
N LEU A 387 11.85 -6.10 3.86
CA LEU A 387 12.25 -5.85 2.49
C LEU A 387 11.38 -4.77 1.84
N THR A 388 10.05 -4.94 1.88
CA THR A 388 9.13 -3.98 1.24
C THR A 388 9.23 -2.61 1.91
N THR A 389 9.20 -2.54 3.25
CA THR A 389 9.28 -1.26 3.96
C THR A 389 10.60 -0.53 3.72
N ALA A 390 11.72 -1.23 3.88
CA ALA A 390 13.04 -0.61 3.88
C ALA A 390 13.51 -0.24 2.45
N VAL A 391 13.18 -1.05 1.44
CA VAL A 391 13.50 -0.74 0.04
C VAL A 391 12.65 0.44 -0.44
N VAL A 392 11.34 0.41 -0.23
CA VAL A 392 10.45 1.50 -0.65
C VAL A 392 10.82 2.81 0.06
N ALA A 393 11.09 2.76 1.37
CA ALA A 393 11.58 3.93 2.10
C ALA A 393 12.89 4.45 1.51
N SER A 394 13.86 3.58 1.21
CA SER A 394 15.14 3.99 0.62
C SER A 394 14.99 4.64 -0.76
N VAL A 395 14.09 4.14 -1.61
CA VAL A 395 13.80 4.74 -2.91
C VAL A 395 13.25 6.16 -2.73
N LEU A 396 12.29 6.32 -1.84
CA LEU A 396 11.64 7.61 -1.59
C LEU A 396 12.57 8.63 -0.96
N LEU A 397 13.46 8.18 -0.09
CA LEU A 397 14.48 9.04 0.52
C LEU A 397 15.40 9.67 -0.53
N CYS A 398 15.47 9.15 -1.76
CA CYS A 398 16.19 9.80 -2.86
C CYS A 398 15.56 11.12 -3.30
N GLY A 399 14.33 11.42 -2.89
CA GLY A 399 13.59 12.64 -3.29
C GLY A 399 13.21 12.68 -4.77
N ARG A 400 13.23 11.54 -5.47
CA ARG A 400 12.97 11.44 -6.91
C ARG A 400 11.59 10.86 -7.17
N THR A 401 10.58 11.71 -7.31
CA THR A 401 9.23 11.29 -7.69
C THR A 401 9.16 10.46 -8.97
N PRO A 402 9.94 10.73 -10.04
CA PRO A 402 9.86 9.90 -11.24
C PRO A 402 10.38 8.49 -10.98
N LEU A 403 11.39 8.32 -10.11
CA LEU A 403 11.91 7.01 -9.75
C LEU A 403 10.84 6.18 -9.02
N LEU A 404 10.13 6.80 -8.07
CA LEU A 404 9.00 6.14 -7.41
C LEU A 404 7.94 5.72 -8.42
N ALA A 405 7.51 6.65 -9.28
CA ALA A 405 6.51 6.35 -10.30
C ALA A 405 6.97 5.23 -11.24
N SER A 406 8.23 5.23 -11.66
CA SER A 406 8.82 4.15 -12.46
C SER A 406 8.86 2.81 -11.72
N LEU A 407 9.07 2.76 -10.40
CA LEU A 407 9.00 1.50 -9.66
C LEU A 407 7.57 1.04 -9.45
N VAL A 408 6.68 1.93 -8.99
CA VAL A 408 5.28 1.61 -8.68
C VAL A 408 4.51 1.23 -9.92
N CYS A 409 4.72 1.90 -11.05
CA CYS A 409 4.06 1.56 -12.31
C CYS A 409 4.88 0.56 -13.13
N GLY A 410 6.19 0.76 -13.25
CA GLY A 410 7.03 -0.04 -14.14
C GLY A 410 7.24 -1.47 -13.67
N ILE A 411 7.29 -1.76 -12.36
CA ILE A 411 7.40 -3.15 -11.87
C ILE A 411 6.14 -3.95 -12.24
N PRO A 412 4.91 -3.52 -11.90
CA PRO A 412 3.70 -4.18 -12.35
C PRO A 412 3.62 -4.30 -13.88
N THR A 413 3.91 -3.22 -14.62
CA THR A 413 3.91 -3.26 -16.09
C THR A 413 4.91 -4.30 -16.62
N LEU A 414 6.09 -4.41 -16.02
CA LEU A 414 7.07 -5.44 -16.39
C LEU A 414 6.53 -6.85 -16.12
N PHE A 415 5.97 -7.11 -14.95
CA PHE A 415 5.40 -8.43 -14.62
C PHE A 415 4.27 -8.81 -15.58
N ILE A 416 3.36 -7.87 -15.83
CA ILE A 416 2.27 -8.04 -16.78
C ILE A 416 2.81 -8.30 -18.19
N GLY A 417 3.79 -7.49 -18.62
CA GLY A 417 4.44 -7.64 -19.92
C GLY A 417 5.14 -8.98 -20.08
N LEU A 418 5.78 -9.50 -19.02
CA LEU A 418 6.42 -10.83 -19.02
C LEU A 418 5.39 -11.96 -19.10
N ILE A 419 4.27 -11.87 -18.37
CA ILE A 419 3.17 -12.84 -18.46
C ILE A 419 2.57 -12.86 -19.86
N MET A 420 2.37 -11.67 -20.46
CA MET A 420 1.89 -11.58 -21.83
C MET A 420 2.91 -12.13 -22.83
N PHE A 421 4.19 -11.76 -22.69
CA PHE A 421 5.23 -12.26 -23.56
C PHE A 421 5.34 -13.79 -23.51
N GLU A 422 5.28 -14.38 -22.32
CA GLU A 422 5.22 -15.83 -22.15
C GLU A 422 4.03 -16.45 -22.88
N LYS A 423 2.84 -15.89 -22.70
CA LYS A 423 1.61 -16.44 -23.27
C LYS A 423 1.63 -16.41 -24.80
N TRP A 424 2.08 -15.30 -25.37
CA TRP A 424 1.92 -14.98 -26.81
C TRP A 424 3.16 -15.24 -27.66
N ALA A 425 4.37 -15.07 -27.11
CA ALA A 425 5.61 -15.15 -27.87
C ALA A 425 6.41 -16.43 -27.59
N VAL A 426 6.15 -17.12 -26.48
CA VAL A 426 6.89 -18.33 -26.09
C VAL A 426 6.07 -19.58 -26.41
N ALA A 427 6.68 -20.51 -27.14
CA ALA A 427 6.08 -21.81 -27.43
C ALA A 427 5.76 -22.55 -26.11
N GLU A 428 4.65 -23.29 -26.08
CA GLU A 428 4.17 -23.96 -24.86
C GLU A 428 5.25 -24.87 -24.22
N ALA A 429 6.02 -25.57 -25.06
CA ALA A 429 7.13 -26.42 -24.62
C ALA A 429 8.27 -25.66 -23.92
N ASP A 430 8.43 -24.36 -24.17
CA ASP A 430 9.49 -23.52 -23.62
C ASP A 430 9.02 -22.59 -22.48
N ARG A 431 7.72 -22.53 -22.16
CA ARG A 431 7.19 -21.66 -21.09
C ARG A 431 7.83 -21.92 -19.73
N LEU A 432 8.04 -23.20 -19.38
CA LEU A 432 8.74 -23.57 -18.15
C LEU A 432 10.17 -23.01 -18.12
N ARG A 433 10.91 -23.12 -19.23
CA ARG A 433 12.28 -22.58 -19.33
C ARG A 433 12.28 -21.06 -19.25
N PHE A 434 11.29 -20.41 -19.85
CA PHE A 434 11.12 -18.96 -19.77
C PHE A 434 10.91 -18.51 -18.32
N HIS A 435 9.98 -19.12 -17.57
CA HIS A 435 9.78 -18.83 -16.15
C HIS A 435 11.07 -18.98 -15.36
N GLN A 436 11.73 -20.12 -15.50
CA GLN A 436 12.98 -20.40 -14.81
C GLN A 436 14.05 -19.33 -15.11
N THR A 437 14.17 -18.92 -16.37
CA THR A 437 15.10 -17.87 -16.80
C THR A 437 14.75 -16.53 -16.18
N VAL A 438 13.47 -16.14 -16.17
CA VAL A 438 13.01 -14.88 -15.55
C VAL A 438 13.31 -14.85 -14.05
N LEU A 439 13.06 -15.95 -13.33
CA LEU A 439 13.38 -16.04 -11.89
C LEU A 439 14.88 -15.87 -11.62
N VAL A 440 15.74 -16.52 -12.42
CA VAL A 440 17.20 -16.36 -12.31
C VAL A 440 17.64 -14.93 -12.65
N CYS A 441 17.09 -14.33 -13.70
CA CYS A 441 17.38 -12.94 -14.08
C CYS A 441 17.04 -11.97 -12.93
N TYR A 442 15.88 -12.11 -12.29
CA TYR A 442 15.54 -11.30 -11.13
C TYR A 442 16.53 -11.47 -9.97
N ALA A 443 16.93 -12.71 -9.69
CA ALA A 443 17.93 -12.99 -8.65
C ALA A 443 19.25 -12.26 -8.92
N VAL A 444 19.74 -12.33 -10.17
CA VAL A 444 20.97 -11.64 -10.60
C VAL A 444 20.82 -10.13 -10.47
N VAL A 445 19.70 -9.56 -10.91
CA VAL A 445 19.43 -8.12 -10.78
C VAL A 445 19.46 -7.69 -9.31
N PHE A 446 18.82 -8.45 -8.42
CA PHE A 446 18.81 -8.14 -6.98
C PHE A 446 20.21 -8.22 -6.35
N LEU A 447 21.01 -9.21 -6.72
CA LEU A 447 22.41 -9.32 -6.29
C LEU A 447 23.25 -8.14 -6.79
N LEU A 448 23.12 -7.78 -8.08
CA LEU A 448 23.86 -6.69 -8.68
C LEU A 448 23.49 -5.32 -8.08
N ILE A 449 22.20 -5.05 -7.87
CA ILE A 449 21.73 -3.83 -7.20
C ILE A 449 22.30 -3.74 -5.77
N THR A 450 22.25 -4.85 -5.02
CA THR A 450 22.76 -4.90 -3.65
C THR A 450 24.27 -4.66 -3.63
N ALA A 451 25.03 -5.36 -4.46
CA ALA A 451 26.48 -5.22 -4.56
C ALA A 451 26.87 -3.78 -4.97
N TRP A 452 26.20 -3.22 -5.98
CA TRP A 452 26.39 -1.84 -6.40
C TRP A 452 26.12 -0.85 -5.27
N ALA A 453 25.04 -1.01 -4.50
CA ALA A 453 24.70 -0.15 -3.39
C ALA A 453 25.82 -0.13 -2.33
N PHE A 454 26.34 -1.30 -1.94
CA PHE A 454 27.46 -1.39 -1.00
C PHE A 454 28.76 -0.80 -1.56
N VAL A 455 29.07 -1.03 -2.84
CA VAL A 455 30.25 -0.43 -3.49
C VAL A 455 30.14 1.09 -3.53
N ALA A 456 28.98 1.63 -3.92
CA ALA A 456 28.71 3.06 -3.96
C ALA A 456 28.80 3.68 -2.56
N ALA A 457 28.15 3.08 -1.55
CA ALA A 457 28.16 3.57 -0.16
C ALA A 457 29.54 3.50 0.49
N ARG A 458 30.35 2.50 0.13
CA ARG A 458 31.75 2.39 0.58
C ARG A 458 32.64 3.45 -0.06
N ARG A 459 32.49 3.68 -1.37
CA ARG A 459 33.26 4.72 -2.10
C ARG A 459 33.00 6.11 -1.53
N THR A 460 31.77 6.39 -1.11
CA THR A 460 31.40 7.66 -0.44
C THR A 460 31.68 7.67 1.07
N ARG A 461 32.32 6.63 1.62
CA ARG A 461 32.63 6.47 3.06
C ARG A 461 31.41 6.56 3.99
N MET A 462 30.20 6.30 3.48
CA MET A 462 28.97 6.31 4.27
C MET A 462 28.79 5.02 5.07
N VAL A 463 29.38 3.92 4.59
CA VAL A 463 29.36 2.59 5.21
C VAL A 463 30.80 2.12 5.45
N GLN A 464 31.07 1.59 6.65
CA GLN A 464 32.39 1.08 7.04
C GLN A 464 32.59 -0.36 6.57
N SER A 465 33.85 -0.79 6.38
CA SER A 465 34.17 -2.17 5.97
C SER A 465 33.58 -3.23 6.91
N GLN A 466 33.52 -2.95 8.21
CA GLN A 466 32.90 -3.84 9.20
C GLN A 466 31.42 -4.11 8.89
N THR A 467 30.66 -3.07 8.52
CA THR A 467 29.26 -3.22 8.11
C THR A 467 29.13 -4.04 6.82
N VAL A 468 30.03 -3.84 5.85
CA VAL A 468 30.05 -4.64 4.62
C VAL A 468 30.29 -6.12 4.93
N TYR A 469 31.28 -6.44 5.76
CA TYR A 469 31.57 -7.83 6.15
C TYR A 469 30.45 -8.44 6.99
N ALA A 470 29.85 -7.67 7.91
CA ALA A 470 28.71 -8.13 8.70
C ALA A 470 27.49 -8.42 7.81
N SER A 471 27.18 -7.55 6.83
CA SER A 471 26.10 -7.80 5.87
C SER A 471 26.38 -9.00 4.97
N ALA A 472 27.62 -9.14 4.47
CA ALA A 472 28.00 -10.32 3.68
C ALA A 472 27.91 -11.61 4.50
N GLY A 473 28.36 -11.60 5.76
CA GLY A 473 28.23 -12.73 6.67
C GLY A 473 26.77 -13.08 6.97
N ALA A 474 25.92 -12.08 7.21
CA ALA A 474 24.48 -12.26 7.41
C ALA A 474 23.80 -12.84 6.17
N TRP A 475 24.18 -12.40 4.97
CA TRP A 475 23.70 -12.97 3.70
C TRP A 475 24.09 -14.44 3.56
N VAL A 476 25.37 -14.77 3.76
CA VAL A 476 25.86 -16.16 3.69
C VAL A 476 25.15 -17.04 4.71
N ALA A 477 24.96 -16.55 5.94
CA ALA A 477 24.23 -17.28 6.97
C ALA A 477 22.76 -17.51 6.58
N ALA A 478 22.07 -16.50 6.03
CA ALA A 478 20.71 -16.64 5.53
C ALA A 478 20.62 -17.67 4.38
N VAL A 479 21.55 -17.62 3.42
CA VAL A 479 21.63 -18.59 2.31
C VAL A 479 21.90 -20.00 2.83
N ALA A 480 22.77 -20.17 3.83
CA ALA A 480 23.04 -21.46 4.44
C ALA A 480 21.81 -22.05 5.14
N LEU A 481 21.06 -21.22 5.89
CA LEU A 481 19.81 -21.63 6.52
C LEU A 481 18.75 -22.03 5.49
N LEU A 482 18.64 -21.28 4.40
CA LEU A 482 17.73 -21.60 3.29
C LEU A 482 18.13 -22.91 2.59
N ALA A 483 19.42 -23.13 2.37
CA ALA A 483 19.92 -24.38 1.78
C ALA A 483 19.65 -25.59 2.69
N LEU A 484 19.79 -25.44 4.01
CA LEU A 484 19.41 -26.47 4.98
C LEU A 484 17.90 -26.76 4.93
N ASP A 485 17.06 -25.71 4.88
CA ASP A 485 15.61 -25.86 4.75
C ASP A 485 15.21 -26.62 3.48
N TRP A 486 15.86 -26.31 2.34
CA TRP A 486 15.58 -26.98 1.06
C TRP A 486 15.99 -28.45 1.07
N ASN A 487 17.09 -28.80 1.74
CA ASN A 487 17.52 -30.19 1.87
C ASN A 487 16.54 -30.99 2.74
N LEU A 488 15.94 -30.37 3.76
CA LEU A 488 15.00 -31.03 4.66
C LEU A 488 13.60 -31.18 4.06
N HIS A 489 13.12 -30.18 3.33
CA HIS A 489 11.74 -30.12 2.82
C HIS A 489 11.69 -30.23 1.28
N GLY A 490 12.50 -31.14 0.71
CA GLY A 490 12.73 -31.29 -0.73
C GLY A 490 11.50 -31.06 -1.64
N GLY A 491 11.72 -30.50 -2.83
CA GLY A 491 10.65 -30.24 -3.80
C GLY A 491 10.65 -28.84 -4.43
N ARG A 492 11.58 -27.96 -4.05
CA ARG A 492 11.74 -26.64 -4.69
C ARG A 492 12.67 -26.75 -5.89
N THR A 493 12.32 -26.09 -6.99
CA THR A 493 13.16 -26.03 -8.20
C THR A 493 14.36 -25.11 -7.98
N LEU A 494 15.51 -25.42 -8.60
CA LEU A 494 16.73 -24.60 -8.52
C LEU A 494 16.50 -23.11 -8.83
N PRO A 495 15.68 -22.71 -9.82
CA PRO A 495 15.43 -21.29 -10.11
C PRO A 495 14.73 -20.54 -8.98
N VAL A 496 13.79 -21.20 -8.29
CA VAL A 496 13.14 -20.62 -7.09
C VAL A 496 14.17 -20.43 -5.97
N GLN A 497 15.05 -21.42 -5.77
CA GLN A 497 16.14 -21.32 -4.79
C GLN A 497 17.05 -20.13 -5.09
N VAL A 498 17.48 -19.97 -6.34
CA VAL A 498 18.30 -18.85 -6.81
C VAL A 498 17.59 -17.51 -6.58
N LEU A 499 16.30 -17.41 -6.88
CA LEU A 499 15.51 -16.20 -6.61
C LEU A 499 15.47 -15.85 -5.12
N VAL A 500 15.27 -16.83 -4.24
CA VAL A 500 15.26 -16.61 -2.79
C VAL A 500 16.64 -16.13 -2.29
N VAL A 501 17.75 -16.63 -2.85
CA VAL A 501 19.10 -16.09 -2.58
C VAL A 501 19.20 -14.62 -2.99
N GLY A 502 18.62 -14.24 -4.14
CA GLY A 502 18.54 -12.86 -4.60
C GLY A 502 17.71 -11.97 -3.66
N PHE A 503 16.56 -12.45 -3.18
CA PHE A 503 15.76 -11.73 -2.17
C PHE A 503 16.49 -11.56 -0.84
N ALA A 504 17.23 -12.58 -0.38
CA ALA A 504 18.06 -12.48 0.82
C ALA A 504 19.14 -11.40 0.68
N ALA A 505 19.71 -11.23 -0.51
CA ALA A 505 20.63 -10.12 -0.79
C ALA A 505 19.90 -8.77 -0.77
N LEU A 506 18.76 -8.67 -1.46
CA LEU A 506 17.98 -7.43 -1.54
C LEU A 506 17.50 -6.96 -0.15
N ALA A 507 17.22 -7.88 0.77
CA ALA A 507 16.85 -7.56 2.16
C ALA A 507 17.97 -6.80 2.91
N LEU A 508 19.22 -6.91 2.46
CA LEU A 508 20.36 -6.20 3.05
C LEU A 508 20.69 -4.89 2.31
N ALA A 509 20.19 -4.70 1.09
CA ALA A 509 20.41 -3.50 0.30
C ALA A 509 20.06 -2.18 1.03
N PRO A 510 18.98 -2.07 1.84
CA PRO A 510 18.64 -0.85 2.57
C PRO A 510 19.77 -0.32 3.46
N ILE A 511 20.62 -1.19 4.02
CA ILE A 511 21.75 -0.79 4.88
C ILE A 511 22.71 0.15 4.13
N ALA A 512 22.88 -0.06 2.82
CA ALA A 512 23.71 0.78 1.95
C ALA A 512 22.90 1.83 1.19
N LEU A 513 21.67 1.50 0.76
CA LEU A 513 20.82 2.40 -0.03
C LEU A 513 20.31 3.59 0.77
N THR A 514 19.89 3.41 2.02
CA THR A 514 19.35 4.50 2.85
C THR A 514 20.34 5.68 3.02
N PRO A 515 21.61 5.49 3.42
CA PRO A 515 22.54 6.63 3.53
C PRO A 515 22.87 7.28 2.18
N LEU A 516 22.96 6.51 1.10
CA LEU A 516 23.15 7.04 -0.27
C LEU A 516 21.96 7.91 -0.69
N ALA A 517 20.74 7.41 -0.49
CA ALA A 517 19.51 8.11 -0.80
C ALA A 517 19.42 9.45 -0.06
N LEU A 518 19.69 9.44 1.25
CA LEU A 518 19.72 10.66 2.07
C LEU A 518 20.78 11.65 1.59
N ALA A 519 21.96 11.19 1.23
CA ALA A 519 23.01 12.07 0.72
C ALA A 519 22.64 12.70 -0.62
N TRP A 520 22.02 11.94 -1.54
CA TRP A 520 21.54 12.49 -2.80
C TRP A 520 20.42 13.52 -2.62
N ASN A 521 19.55 13.33 -1.63
CA ASN A 521 18.44 14.24 -1.37
C ASN A 521 18.88 15.50 -0.62
N ARG A 522 19.79 15.37 0.36
CA ARG A 522 20.25 16.49 1.18
C ARG A 522 21.13 17.51 0.43
N HIS A 523 21.85 17.07 -0.61
CA HIS A 523 22.77 17.92 -1.38
C HIS A 523 22.15 18.44 -2.69
N ARG A 524 20.83 18.33 -2.85
CA ARG A 524 20.05 19.02 -3.89
C ARG A 524 19.56 20.34 -3.33
#